data_AF-A0A2K9LUZ5-F1
#
_entry.id   AF-A0A2K9LUZ5-F1
#
_cell.length_a   1.000
_cell.length_b   1.000
_cell.length_c   1.000
_cell.angle_alpha   90.00
_cell.angle_beta   90.00
_cell.angle_gamma   90.00
#
_symmetry.space_group_name_H-M   'P 1'
#
loop_
_entity.id
_entity.type
_entity.pdbx_description
1 polymer ?
#
loop_
_entity_poly.entity_id
_entity_poly.type
_entity_poly.pdbx_seq_one_letter_code
_entity_poly.pdbx_strand_id
1 'polypeptide(L)'
;MFLSDTTDIINTVLSAVSTITVFTASLLIPFLVKKYNDKKQKGDAAENSLLDAFDKYFSDDYPKNDFEWYLAEIRAVIKKYEIKIITCTNCKKKCSSSNYMEWFTTVDKVIPEVNNFSFKVGKVGFSLSLNCLYCYKCSTKKVTKKAIT
;
A
#
# COMPACT_ATOMS: atom_id res chain seq x y z
N MET A 1 38.60 -23.89 45.65
CA MET A 1 38.14 -22.50 45.48
C MET A 1 38.57 -22.01 44.10
N PHE A 2 38.09 -22.65 43.03
CA PHE A 2 38.42 -22.32 41.63
C PHE A 2 37.19 -22.49 40.73
N LEU A 3 36.37 -23.50 41.05
CA LEU A 3 35.07 -23.75 40.40
C LEU A 3 34.00 -22.69 40.71
N SER A 4 34.00 -22.10 41.92
CA SER A 4 33.06 -21.02 42.30
C SER A 4 33.30 -19.78 41.46
N ASP A 5 34.55 -19.31 41.39
CA ASP A 5 34.91 -18.11 40.65
C ASP A 5 34.61 -18.24 39.15
N THR A 6 34.78 -19.44 38.58
CA THR A 6 34.43 -19.68 37.15
C THR A 6 32.92 -19.71 36.91
N THR A 7 32.14 -20.29 37.83
CA THR A 7 30.67 -20.30 37.70
C THR A 7 30.06 -18.91 37.90
N ASP A 8 30.62 -18.11 38.81
CA ASP A 8 30.19 -16.72 39.04
C ASP A 8 30.50 -15.82 37.84
N ILE A 9 31.65 -16.00 37.18
CA ILE A 9 31.98 -15.29 35.94
C ILE A 9 30.99 -15.65 34.83
N ILE A 10 30.70 -16.94 34.63
CA ILE A 10 29.75 -17.40 33.59
C ILE A 10 28.35 -16.84 33.86
N ASN A 11 27.87 -16.91 35.10
CA ASN A 11 26.57 -16.38 35.49
C ASN A 11 26.47 -14.86 35.30
N THR A 12 27.55 -14.13 35.59
CA THR A 12 27.61 -12.67 35.39
C THR A 12 27.56 -12.32 33.91
N VAL A 13 28.30 -13.03 33.07
CA VAL A 13 28.28 -12.81 31.61
C VAL A 13 26.92 -13.13 31.01
N LEU A 14 26.31 -14.26 31.40
CA LEU A 14 24.96 -14.62 30.96
C LEU A 14 23.93 -13.58 31.41
N SER A 15 24.01 -13.12 32.65
CA SER A 15 23.11 -12.08 33.18
C SER A 15 23.28 -10.75 32.43
N ALA A 16 24.51 -10.36 32.10
CA ALA A 16 24.78 -9.16 31.31
C ALA A 16 24.20 -9.28 29.89
N VAL A 17 24.38 -10.42 29.21
CA VAL A 17 23.81 -10.67 27.88
C VAL A 17 22.28 -10.65 27.92
N SER A 18 21.67 -11.31 28.90
CA SER A 18 20.22 -11.31 29.08
C SER A 18 19.69 -9.91 29.35
N THR A 19 20.36 -9.13 30.21
CA THR A 19 19.96 -7.75 30.53
C THR A 19 20.04 -6.84 29.31
N ILE A 20 21.13 -6.91 28.54
CA ILE A 20 21.29 -6.16 27.28
C ILE A 20 20.21 -6.57 26.28
N THR A 21 19.91 -7.86 26.17
CA THR A 21 18.87 -8.37 25.27
C THR A 21 17.49 -7.85 25.64
N VAL A 22 17.12 -7.91 26.92
CA VAL A 22 15.84 -7.40 27.43
C VAL A 22 15.74 -5.89 27.24
N PHE A 23 16.81 -5.14 27.54
CA PHE A 23 16.84 -3.69 27.34
C PHE A 23 16.69 -3.31 25.87
N THR A 24 17.42 -4.00 24.99
CA THR A 24 17.36 -3.79 23.53
C THR A 24 15.97 -4.13 22.98
N ALA A 25 15.38 -5.26 23.41
CA ALA A 25 14.02 -5.65 23.03
C ALA A 25 12.97 -4.64 23.53
N SER A 26 13.14 -4.13 24.76
CA SER A 26 12.24 -3.14 25.36
C SER A 26 12.22 -1.82 24.59
N LEU A 27 13.31 -1.46 23.89
CA LEU A 27 13.37 -0.27 23.05
C LEU A 27 12.92 -0.55 21.61
N LEU A 28 13.34 -1.68 21.04
CA LEU A 28 13.06 -2.02 19.64
C LEU A 28 11.60 -2.43 19.42
N ILE A 29 10.99 -3.19 20.33
CA ILE A 29 9.62 -3.68 20.16
C ILE A 29 8.62 -2.52 20.08
N PRO A 30 8.59 -1.55 21.02
CA PRO A 30 7.68 -0.41 20.93
C PRO A 30 7.90 0.42 19.65
N PHE A 31 9.15 0.60 19.23
CA PHE A 31 9.46 1.31 17.99
C PHE A 31 8.92 0.59 16.75
N LEU A 32 9.11 -0.72 16.67
CA LEU A 32 8.61 -1.54 15.56
C LEU A 32 7.07 -1.58 15.55
N VAL A 33 6.43 -1.74 16.71
CA VAL A 33 4.97 -1.75 16.86
C VAL A 33 4.37 -0.40 16.45
N LYS A 34 4.92 0.72 16.95
CA LYS A 34 4.48 2.07 16.56
C LYS A 34 4.61 2.28 15.05
N LYS A 35 5.77 1.94 14.49
CA LYS A 35 6.03 2.06 13.04
C LYS A 35 5.09 1.19 12.20
N TYR A 36 4.69 0.02 12.69
CA TYR A 36 3.72 -0.83 12.03
C TYR A 36 2.30 -0.23 12.09
N ASN A 37 1.86 0.20 13.27
CA ASN A 37 0.54 0.80 13.48
C ASN A 37 0.35 2.09 12.67
N ASP A 38 1.33 2.99 12.69
CA ASP A 38 1.29 4.24 11.91
C ASP A 38 1.12 3.95 10.40
N LYS A 39 1.72 2.86 9.90
CA LYS A 39 1.62 2.47 8.49
C LYS A 39 0.32 1.78 8.16
N LYS A 40 -0.18 0.93 9.06
CA LYS A 40 -1.50 0.31 8.91
C LYS A 40 -2.58 1.39 8.86
N GLN A 41 -2.56 2.33 9.80
CA GLN A 41 -3.47 3.46 9.82
C GLN A 41 -3.37 4.31 8.53
N LYS A 42 -2.16 4.56 8.02
CA LYS A 42 -1.98 5.24 6.73
C LYS A 42 -2.56 4.46 5.55
N GLY A 43 -2.41 3.13 5.54
CA GLY A 43 -2.99 2.26 4.51
C GLY A 43 -4.51 2.26 4.55
N ASP A 44 -5.08 2.03 5.73
CA ASP A 44 -6.53 2.01 5.97
C ASP A 44 -7.16 3.38 5.63
N ALA A 45 -6.52 4.48 6.02
CA ALA A 45 -6.98 5.83 5.68
C ALA A 45 -6.93 6.11 4.17
N ALA A 46 -5.91 5.60 3.47
CA ALA A 46 -5.80 5.74 2.03
C ALA A 46 -6.89 4.94 1.31
N GLU A 47 -7.16 3.71 1.75
CA GLU A 47 -8.22 2.86 1.22
C GLU A 47 -9.61 3.49 1.41
N ASN A 48 -9.89 3.99 2.61
CA ASN A 48 -11.14 4.72 2.87
C ASN A 48 -11.28 5.97 1.98
N SER A 49 -10.19 6.67 1.67
CA SER A 49 -10.23 7.84 0.78
C SER A 49 -10.56 7.45 -0.67
N LEU A 50 -10.11 6.28 -1.13
CA LEU A 50 -10.46 5.77 -2.46
C LEU A 50 -11.91 5.32 -2.54
N LEU A 51 -12.38 4.61 -1.51
CA LEU A 51 -13.77 4.16 -1.44
C LEU A 51 -14.73 5.35 -1.41
N ASP A 52 -14.44 6.36 -0.59
CA ASP A 52 -15.23 7.59 -0.55
C ASP A 52 -15.26 8.32 -1.90
N ALA A 53 -14.12 8.42 -2.60
CA ALA A 53 -14.07 9.01 -3.93
C ALA A 53 -14.85 8.19 -4.98
N PHE A 54 -14.80 6.86 -4.88
CA PHE A 54 -15.54 5.95 -5.74
C PHE A 54 -17.05 6.07 -5.51
N ASP A 55 -17.49 5.98 -4.25
CA ASP A 55 -18.90 6.09 -3.87
C ASP A 55 -19.48 7.44 -4.30
N LYS A 56 -18.75 8.53 -4.10
CA LYS A 56 -19.14 9.87 -4.54
C LYS A 56 -19.22 10.05 -6.05
N TYR A 57 -18.45 9.29 -6.83
CA TYR A 57 -18.48 9.33 -8.29
C TYR A 57 -19.68 8.55 -8.87
N PHE A 58 -20.08 7.46 -8.21
CA PHE A 58 -21.24 6.65 -8.63
C PHE A 58 -22.56 7.01 -7.92
N SER A 59 -22.52 7.91 -6.94
CA SER A 59 -23.70 8.33 -6.19
C SER A 59 -24.54 9.34 -6.99
N ASP A 60 -25.84 9.07 -7.04
CA ASP A 60 -26.84 9.98 -7.60
C ASP A 60 -27.01 11.27 -6.76
N ASP A 61 -26.53 11.28 -5.51
CA ASP A 61 -26.58 12.45 -4.62
C ASP A 61 -25.58 13.54 -5.03
N TYR A 62 -24.56 13.18 -5.83
CA TYR A 62 -23.50 14.09 -6.28
C TYR A 62 -23.38 14.15 -7.81
N PRO A 63 -24.40 14.63 -8.53
CA PRO A 63 -24.42 14.63 -10.00
C PRO A 63 -23.38 15.56 -10.65
N LYS A 64 -22.69 16.40 -9.85
CA LYS A 64 -21.59 17.26 -10.30
C LYS A 64 -20.23 16.54 -10.32
N ASN A 65 -20.14 15.36 -9.70
CA ASN A 65 -18.91 14.60 -9.63
C ASN A 65 -18.73 13.83 -10.94
N ASP A 66 -18.12 14.50 -11.92
CA ASP A 66 -17.77 13.89 -13.19
C ASP A 66 -16.45 13.10 -13.11
N PHE A 67 -16.06 12.49 -14.24
CA PHE A 67 -14.82 11.71 -14.31
C PHE A 67 -13.57 12.56 -14.04
N GLU A 68 -13.59 13.85 -14.40
CA GLU A 68 -12.47 14.75 -14.16
C GLU A 68 -12.31 15.03 -12.65
N TRP A 69 -13.42 15.19 -11.93
CA TRP A 69 -13.43 15.25 -10.47
C TRP A 69 -12.87 13.98 -9.85
N TYR A 70 -13.37 12.80 -10.27
CA TYR A 70 -12.88 11.52 -9.76
C TYR A 70 -11.38 11.34 -10.01
N LEU A 71 -10.90 11.68 -11.21
CA LEU A 71 -9.50 11.61 -11.57
C LEU A 71 -8.63 12.56 -10.72
N ALA A 72 -9.13 13.75 -10.40
CA ALA A 72 -8.46 14.69 -9.51
C ALA A 72 -8.35 14.13 -8.08
N GLU A 73 -9.42 13.50 -7.57
CA GLU A 73 -9.41 12.85 -6.25
C GLU A 73 -8.39 11.70 -6.19
N ILE A 74 -8.35 10.83 -7.20
CA ILE A 74 -7.35 9.76 -7.28
C ILE A 74 -5.92 10.32 -7.30
N ARG A 75 -5.67 11.42 -8.04
CA ARG A 75 -4.36 12.12 -8.01
C ARG A 75 -4.05 12.69 -6.62
N ALA A 76 -5.05 13.26 -5.94
CA ALA A 76 -4.89 13.79 -4.59
C ALA A 76 -4.52 12.69 -3.61
N VAL A 77 -5.17 11.53 -3.67
CA VAL A 77 -4.85 10.34 -2.86
C VAL A 77 -3.41 9.86 -3.16
N ILE A 78 -3.04 9.70 -4.42
CA ILE A 78 -1.68 9.29 -4.83
C ILE A 78 -0.62 10.24 -4.26
N LYS A 79 -0.86 11.55 -4.31
CA LYS A 79 0.07 12.57 -3.80
C LYS A 79 0.12 12.57 -2.27
N LYS A 80 -1.03 12.52 -1.61
CA LYS A 80 -1.16 12.56 -0.13
C LYS A 80 -0.47 11.38 0.55
N TYR A 81 -0.53 10.20 -0.07
CA TYR A 81 0.04 8.97 0.48
C TYR A 81 1.33 8.51 -0.23
N GLU A 82 1.94 9.38 -1.04
CA GLU A 82 3.23 9.16 -1.72
C GLU A 82 3.30 7.84 -2.52
N ILE A 83 2.22 7.50 -3.23
CA ILE A 83 2.12 6.25 -3.98
C ILE A 83 2.96 6.36 -5.26
N LYS A 84 4.05 5.61 -5.32
CA LYS A 84 4.96 5.61 -6.47
C LYS A 84 4.66 4.51 -7.49
N ILE A 85 4.04 3.41 -7.04
CA ILE A 85 3.89 2.19 -7.82
C ILE A 85 2.42 1.77 -7.86
N ILE A 86 1.95 1.48 -9.08
CA ILE A 86 0.66 0.88 -9.34
C ILE A 86 0.87 -0.53 -9.90
N THR A 87 0.18 -1.52 -9.33
CA THR A 87 0.25 -2.92 -9.75
C THR A 87 -1.03 -3.32 -10.46
N CYS A 88 -0.92 -3.75 -11.71
CA CYS A 88 -2.05 -4.25 -12.46
C CYS A 88 -2.37 -5.68 -12.01
N THR A 89 -3.60 -5.97 -11.60
CA THR A 89 -4.00 -7.33 -11.19
C THR A 89 -4.13 -8.26 -12.40
N ASN A 90 -4.57 -7.77 -13.56
CA ASN A 90 -4.69 -8.57 -14.77
C ASN A 90 -3.33 -9.06 -15.31
N CYS A 91 -2.36 -8.17 -15.55
CA CYS A 91 -1.05 -8.57 -16.08
C CYS A 91 0.04 -8.76 -15.02
N LYS A 92 -0.26 -8.50 -13.74
CA LYS A 92 0.68 -8.56 -12.59
C LYS A 92 1.92 -7.66 -12.74
N LYS A 93 1.95 -6.76 -13.74
CA LYS A 93 3.06 -5.83 -13.96
C LYS A 93 2.92 -4.60 -13.08
N LYS A 94 4.05 -4.07 -12.65
CA LYS A 94 4.18 -2.79 -11.96
C LYS A 94 4.38 -1.66 -12.97
N CYS A 95 3.80 -0.51 -12.66
CA CYS A 95 3.89 0.73 -13.41
C CYS A 95 4.12 1.89 -12.44
N SER A 96 4.78 2.97 -12.90
CA SER A 96 4.82 4.22 -12.13
C SER A 96 3.43 4.83 -12.09
N SER A 97 3.11 5.51 -10.97
CA SER A 97 1.85 6.23 -10.82
C SER A 97 1.68 7.32 -11.89
N SER A 98 2.75 8.03 -12.24
CA SER A 98 2.74 9.04 -13.32
C SER A 98 2.24 8.48 -14.66
N ASN A 99 2.88 7.41 -15.15
CA ASN A 99 2.59 6.85 -16.48
C ASN A 99 1.22 6.20 -16.50
N TYR A 100 0.80 5.62 -15.37
CA TYR A 100 -0.54 5.08 -15.25
C TYR A 100 -1.60 6.18 -15.30
N MET A 101 -1.42 7.29 -14.59
CA MET A 101 -2.41 8.38 -14.56
C MET A 101 -2.50 9.13 -15.90
N GLU A 102 -1.40 9.22 -16.65
CA GLU A 102 -1.38 9.77 -18.01
C GLU A 102 -2.15 8.85 -18.99
N TRP A 103 -1.98 7.53 -18.86
CA TRP A 103 -2.83 6.60 -19.60
C TRP A 103 -4.29 6.69 -19.16
N PHE A 104 -4.54 6.76 -17.85
CA PHE A 104 -5.88 6.78 -17.28
C PHE A 104 -6.72 7.97 -17.76
N THR A 105 -6.09 9.13 -18.03
CA THR A 105 -6.79 10.28 -18.66
C THR A 105 -7.27 10.01 -20.09
N THR A 106 -6.69 9.03 -20.79
CA THR A 106 -6.96 8.73 -22.21
C THR A 106 -7.88 7.53 -22.43
N VAL A 107 -8.15 6.74 -21.39
CA VAL A 107 -8.97 5.52 -21.49
C VAL A 107 -10.44 5.89 -21.48
N ASP A 108 -11.22 5.11 -22.22
CA ASP A 108 -12.65 5.32 -22.38
C ASP A 108 -13.35 5.41 -21.01
N LYS A 109 -14.02 6.54 -20.79
CA LYS A 109 -14.60 6.99 -19.51
C LYS A 109 -15.77 6.12 -19.04
N VAL A 110 -16.20 5.18 -19.91
CA VAL A 110 -17.38 4.32 -19.78
C VAL A 110 -17.06 2.97 -19.11
N ILE A 111 -15.81 2.66 -18.77
CA ILE A 111 -15.48 1.36 -18.15
C ILE A 111 -15.24 1.54 -16.64
N PRO A 112 -16.29 1.49 -15.80
CA PRO A 112 -16.19 1.55 -14.34
C PRO A 112 -15.42 0.36 -13.75
N GLU A 113 -15.22 -0.72 -14.50
CA GLU A 113 -14.45 -1.90 -14.07
C GLU A 113 -12.93 -1.64 -14.00
N VAL A 114 -12.41 -0.63 -14.71
CA VAL A 114 -10.98 -0.24 -14.62
C VAL A 114 -10.67 0.46 -13.28
N ASN A 115 -11.70 0.91 -12.55
CA ASN A 115 -11.60 1.86 -11.43
C ASN A 115 -11.57 1.22 -10.04
N ASN A 116 -11.51 -0.11 -9.93
CA ASN A 116 -11.35 -0.78 -8.65
C ASN A 116 -9.90 -0.67 -8.16
N PHE A 117 -9.55 0.52 -7.69
CA PHE A 117 -8.29 0.75 -7.02
C PHE A 117 -8.35 0.12 -5.63
N SER A 118 -7.46 -0.84 -5.36
CA SER A 118 -7.35 -1.45 -4.03
C SER A 118 -5.94 -1.26 -3.49
N PHE A 119 -5.79 -0.95 -2.22
CA PHE A 119 -4.45 -0.90 -1.63
C PHE A 119 -3.91 -2.30 -1.41
N LYS A 120 -2.61 -2.47 -1.68
CA LYS A 120 -1.86 -3.59 -1.15
C LYS A 120 -0.59 -3.07 -0.52
N VAL A 121 -0.48 -3.31 0.78
CA VAL A 121 0.76 -3.14 1.51
C VAL A 121 1.70 -4.28 1.10
N GLY A 122 2.83 -3.95 0.46
CA GLY A 122 3.82 -4.96 0.07
C GLY A 122 4.42 -5.65 1.29
N LYS A 123 4.57 -6.98 1.25
CA LYS A 123 5.14 -7.79 2.34
C LYS A 123 6.63 -7.51 2.60
N VAL A 124 7.35 -6.94 1.63
CA VAL A 124 8.79 -6.67 1.72
C VAL A 124 9.05 -5.27 1.15
N GLY A 125 9.63 -4.39 1.96
CA GLY A 125 10.03 -3.04 1.53
C GLY A 125 9.10 -1.89 1.91
N PHE A 126 8.04 -2.14 2.68
CA PHE A 126 7.28 -1.07 3.36
C PHE A 126 6.74 0.08 2.46
N SER A 127 6.56 -0.15 1.16
CA SER A 127 5.97 0.83 0.25
C SER A 127 4.49 0.54 0.04
N LEU A 128 3.66 1.58 0.16
CA LEU A 128 2.24 1.52 -0.21
C LEU A 128 2.16 1.44 -1.73
N SER A 129 1.47 0.41 -2.23
CA SER A 129 1.20 0.25 -3.65
C SER A 129 -0.30 0.22 -3.88
N LEU A 130 -0.72 0.89 -4.94
CA LEU A 130 -2.08 0.86 -5.42
C LEU A 130 -2.20 -0.30 -6.40
N ASN A 131 -3.25 -1.10 -6.32
CA ASN A 131 -3.59 -2.04 -7.36
C ASN A 131 -4.64 -1.42 -8.27
N CYS A 132 -4.60 -1.77 -9.55
CA CYS A 132 -5.65 -1.48 -10.50
C CYS A 132 -6.03 -2.75 -11.26
N LEU A 133 -7.24 -2.82 -11.82
CA LEU A 133 -7.66 -3.99 -12.58
C LEU A 133 -6.86 -4.14 -13.89
N TYR A 134 -6.69 -3.02 -14.60
CA TYR A 134 -6.11 -2.98 -15.94
C TYR A 134 -5.06 -1.87 -16.04
N CYS A 135 -4.12 -1.98 -16.99
CA CYS A 135 -3.14 -0.92 -17.26
C CYS A 135 -2.84 -0.80 -18.76
N TYR A 136 -2.09 0.23 -19.15
CA TYR A 136 -1.66 0.47 -20.54
C TYR A 136 -0.89 -0.69 -21.19
N LYS A 137 -0.26 -1.57 -20.40
CA LYS A 137 0.42 -2.78 -20.94
C LYS A 137 -0.57 -3.90 -21.27
N CYS A 138 -1.79 -3.81 -20.76
CA CYS A 138 -2.85 -4.76 -21.05
C CYS A 138 -3.62 -4.33 -22.31
N SER A 139 -3.78 -3.03 -22.60
CA SER A 139 -4.47 -2.56 -23.81
C SER A 139 -3.75 -2.93 -25.12
N THR A 140 -2.44 -3.15 -25.06
CA THR A 140 -1.61 -3.63 -26.19
C THR A 140 -1.68 -5.15 -26.40
N LYS A 141 -2.21 -5.91 -25.43
CA LYS A 141 -2.56 -7.31 -25.64
C LYS A 141 -4.01 -7.35 -26.12
N LYS A 142 -4.29 -8.08 -27.19
CA LYS A 142 -5.67 -8.44 -27.61
C LYS A 142 -6.33 -9.29 -26.51
N VAL A 143 -6.67 -8.71 -25.37
CA VAL A 143 -7.56 -9.32 -24.39
C VAL A 143 -8.97 -8.93 -24.83
N THR A 144 -9.39 -9.65 -25.87
CA THR A 144 -10.77 -10.03 -26.18
C THR A 144 -11.89 -9.13 -25.64
N LYS A 145 -12.54 -8.42 -26.58
CA LYS A 145 -13.91 -7.87 -26.50
C LYS A 145 -15.01 -8.90 -26.16
N LYS A 146 -14.71 -10.01 -25.48
CA LYS A 146 -15.62 -11.16 -25.33
C LYS A 146 -16.29 -11.27 -23.96
N ALA A 147 -16.14 -10.25 -23.10
CA ALA A 147 -16.86 -10.16 -21.84
C ALA A 147 -17.94 -9.06 -21.84
N ILE A 148 -18.19 -8.41 -22.99
CA ILE A 148 -19.15 -7.32 -23.12
C ILE A 148 -20.01 -7.56 -24.37
N THR A 149 -20.88 -8.55 -24.26
CA THR A 149 -22.11 -8.71 -25.07
C THR A 149 -23.14 -9.35 -24.18
#